data_AF-A0A2A9M1V8-F1
#
_entry.id   AF-A0A2A9M1V8-F1
#
_cell.length_a   1.000
_cell.length_b   1.000
_cell.length_c   1.000
_cell.angle_alpha   90.00
_cell.angle_beta   90.00
_cell.angle_gamma   90.00
#
_symmetry.space_group_name_H-M   'P 1'
#
loop_
_entity.id
_entity.type
_entity.pdbx_description
1 polymer ?
#
loop_
_entity_poly.entity_id
_entity_poly.type
_entity_poly.pdbx_seq_one_letter_code
_entity_poly.pdbx_strand_id
1 'polypeptide(L)'
;MRAFTRHLAIAATLMSVLTGTAFADTPWQQAHPRREEVNHRLANQNRRIHHEVKEGEMSHAQAARLHRDDHRIRQEERDMAAQDRSHITQSEKHALNQQENSVSHKIGQ
;
A
#
# COMPACT_ATOMS: atom_id res chain seq x y z
N MET A 1 -29.59 48.19 -41.86
CA MET A 1 -29.45 46.72 -41.75
C MET A 1 -28.28 46.44 -40.82
N ARG A 2 -28.52 45.61 -39.80
CA ARG A 2 -27.59 45.35 -38.67
C ARG A 2 -26.47 44.42 -39.12
N ALA A 3 -25.23 44.70 -38.74
CA ALA A 3 -24.18 43.70 -38.67
C ALA A 3 -23.40 43.92 -37.37
N PHE A 4 -23.78 43.19 -36.33
CA PHE A 4 -23.08 43.16 -35.05
C PHE A 4 -21.88 42.22 -35.18
N THR A 5 -20.68 42.78 -35.26
CA THR A 5 -19.43 42.05 -35.02
C THR A 5 -19.32 41.73 -33.53
N ARG A 6 -19.50 40.46 -33.17
CA ARG A 6 -19.25 39.95 -31.82
C ARG A 6 -17.99 39.11 -31.84
N HIS A 7 -16.84 39.74 -31.59
CA HIS A 7 -15.64 39.00 -31.18
C HIS A 7 -15.75 38.74 -29.68
N LEU A 8 -16.18 37.53 -29.33
CA LEU A 8 -16.04 36.98 -27.98
C LEU A 8 -14.67 36.33 -27.89
N ALA A 9 -13.74 37.05 -27.29
CA ALA A 9 -12.51 36.49 -26.72
C ALA A 9 -12.61 36.56 -25.19
N ILE A 10 -11.83 35.72 -24.51
CA ILE A 10 -11.63 35.59 -23.05
C ILE A 10 -12.69 34.65 -22.41
N ALA A 11 -12.36 33.55 -21.72
CA ALA A 11 -11.34 33.42 -20.69
C ALA A 11 -10.67 32.04 -20.64
N ALA A 12 -9.37 32.06 -20.36
CA ALA A 12 -8.52 30.90 -20.12
C ALA A 12 -8.95 30.10 -18.89
N THR A 13 -9.19 28.81 -19.06
CA THR A 13 -9.41 27.85 -17.98
C THR A 13 -8.05 27.38 -17.46
N LEU A 14 -7.53 28.03 -16.43
CA LEU A 14 -6.39 27.51 -15.66
C LEU A 14 -6.94 26.64 -14.53
N MET A 15 -7.25 25.38 -14.85
CA MET A 15 -7.41 24.33 -13.84
C MET A 15 -6.03 23.72 -13.58
N SER A 16 -5.37 24.18 -12.52
CA SER A 16 -4.13 23.58 -12.02
C SER A 16 -4.47 22.22 -11.41
N VAL A 17 -4.35 21.14 -12.19
CA VAL A 17 -4.42 19.79 -11.68
C VAL A 17 -3.09 19.49 -10.98
N LEU A 18 -3.06 19.58 -9.64
CA LEU A 18 -2.05 18.85 -8.87
C LEU A 18 -2.32 17.35 -9.06
N THR A 19 -1.74 16.75 -10.09
CA THR A 19 -1.67 15.29 -10.20
C THR A 19 -0.59 14.83 -9.22
N GLY A 20 -0.98 14.54 -7.98
CA GLY A 20 -0.21 13.58 -7.19
C GLY A 20 -0.10 12.29 -8.01
N THR A 21 1.10 11.76 -8.17
CA THR A 21 1.32 10.54 -8.96
C THR A 21 0.63 9.36 -8.27
N ALA A 22 -0.63 9.11 -8.59
CA ALA A 22 -1.30 7.87 -8.27
C ALA A 22 -0.72 6.80 -9.21
N PHE A 23 0.09 5.90 -8.66
CA PHE A 23 0.48 4.70 -9.38
C PHE A 23 -0.78 3.87 -9.58
N ALA A 24 -1.14 3.60 -10.83
CA ALA A 24 -2.25 2.74 -11.15
C ALA A 24 -1.94 1.31 -10.69
N ASP A 25 -2.92 0.63 -10.09
CA ASP A 25 -2.81 -0.78 -9.75
C ASP A 25 -2.46 -1.59 -11.00
N THR A 26 -1.46 -2.46 -10.87
CA THR A 26 -1.10 -3.43 -11.90
C THR A 26 -2.25 -4.42 -12.13
N PRO A 27 -2.33 -5.04 -13.31
CA PRO A 27 -3.34 -6.08 -13.57
C PRO A 27 -3.32 -7.21 -12.53
N TRP A 28 -2.15 -7.54 -11.97
CA TRP A 28 -2.03 -8.53 -10.91
C TRP A 28 -2.69 -8.08 -9.61
N GLN A 29 -2.48 -6.83 -9.19
CA GLN A 29 -3.07 -6.26 -7.99
C GLN A 29 -4.60 -6.24 -8.09
N GLN A 30 -5.12 -5.85 -9.26
CA GLN A 30 -6.57 -5.88 -9.54
C GLN A 30 -7.16 -7.30 -9.47
N ALA A 31 -6.42 -8.30 -9.95
CA ALA A 31 -6.84 -9.70 -9.88
C ALA A 31 -6.73 -10.31 -8.47
N HIS A 32 -5.90 -9.75 -7.58
CA HIS A 32 -5.61 -10.30 -6.25
C HIS A 32 -5.80 -9.29 -5.12
N PRO A 33 -6.98 -8.66 -4.97
CA PRO A 33 -7.17 -7.53 -4.05
C PRO A 33 -6.87 -7.88 -2.59
N ARG A 34 -7.19 -9.12 -2.14
CA ARG A 34 -6.90 -9.55 -0.77
C ARG A 34 -5.41 -9.72 -0.51
N ARG A 35 -4.68 -10.29 -1.47
CA ARG A 35 -3.22 -10.45 -1.39
C ARG A 35 -2.54 -9.10 -1.43
N GLU A 36 -3.07 -8.19 -2.24
CA GLU A 36 -2.55 -6.84 -2.32
C GLU A 36 -2.73 -6.07 -1.02
N GLU A 37 -3.87 -6.22 -0.34
CA GLU A 37 -4.07 -5.64 1.00
C GLU A 37 -2.99 -6.09 1.99
N VAL A 38 -2.71 -7.39 2.07
CA VAL A 38 -1.64 -7.95 2.93
C VAL A 38 -0.26 -7.41 2.50
N ASN A 39 0.07 -7.46 1.22
CA ASN A 39 1.36 -6.96 0.73
C ASN A 39 1.56 -5.47 1.01
N HIS A 40 0.51 -4.65 0.86
CA HIS A 40 0.56 -3.23 1.15
C HIS A 40 0.78 -2.97 2.65
N ARG A 41 0.17 -3.77 3.53
CA ARG A 41 0.37 -3.69 4.98
C ARG A 41 1.81 -4.05 5.36
N LEU A 42 2.36 -5.14 4.83
CA LEU A 42 3.79 -5.48 4.98
C LEU A 42 4.71 -4.36 4.50
N ALA A 43 4.44 -3.76 3.33
CA ALA A 43 5.24 -2.66 2.81
C ALA A 43 5.22 -1.42 3.73
N ASN A 44 4.07 -1.12 4.33
CA ASN A 44 3.93 -0.04 5.30
C ASN A 44 4.68 -0.34 6.60
N GLN A 45 4.60 -1.56 7.12
CA GLN A 45 5.38 -1.98 8.30
C GLN A 45 6.88 -1.86 8.04
N ASN A 46 7.36 -2.36 6.90
CA ASN A 46 8.77 -2.23 6.48
C ASN A 46 9.22 -0.76 6.47
N ARG A 47 8.40 0.15 5.93
CA ARG A 47 8.69 1.59 5.92
C ARG A 47 8.80 2.16 7.33
N ARG A 48 7.89 1.80 8.24
CA ARG A 48 7.91 2.25 9.64
C ARG A 48 9.15 1.74 10.38
N ILE A 49 9.50 0.46 10.21
CA ILE A 49 10.70 -0.13 10.80
C ILE A 49 11.95 0.63 10.35
N HIS A 50 12.10 0.89 9.05
CA HIS A 50 13.22 1.67 8.55
C HIS A 50 13.25 3.10 9.08
N HIS A 51 12.09 3.74 9.22
CA HIS A 51 12.00 5.08 9.78
C HIS A 51 12.46 5.10 11.24
N GLU A 52 11.98 4.19 12.09
CA GLU A 52 12.36 4.15 13.51
C GLU A 52 13.85 3.80 13.71
N VAL A 53 14.41 2.92 12.87
CA VAL A 53 15.86 2.68 12.86
C VAL A 53 16.64 3.94 12.47
N LYS A 54 16.15 4.69 11.47
CA LYS A 54 16.80 5.91 11.00
C LYS A 54 16.77 7.02 12.05
N GLU A 55 15.65 7.18 12.75
CA GLU A 55 15.50 8.19 13.81
C GLU A 55 16.22 7.77 15.11
N GLY A 56 16.68 6.51 15.22
CA GLY A 56 17.37 5.99 16.40
C GLY A 56 16.43 5.48 17.50
N GLU A 57 15.12 5.49 17.25
CA GLU A 57 14.07 4.98 18.15
C GLU A 57 14.03 3.44 18.19
N MET A 58 14.67 2.77 17.22
CA MET A 58 14.73 1.30 17.15
C MET A 58 16.15 0.80 16.88
N SER A 59 16.60 -0.18 17.67
CA SER A 59 17.86 -0.86 17.39
C SER A 59 17.78 -1.76 16.14
N HIS A 60 18.90 -1.94 15.43
CA HIS A 60 18.99 -2.89 14.32
C HIS A 60 18.57 -4.32 14.71
N ALA A 61 18.82 -4.74 15.96
CA ALA A 61 18.43 -6.05 16.45
C ALA A 61 16.90 -6.20 16.61
N GLN A 62 16.20 -5.14 17.05
CA GLN A 62 14.74 -5.09 17.08
C GLN A 62 14.17 -5.11 15.67
N ALA A 63 14.70 -4.28 14.75
CA ALA A 63 14.28 -4.25 13.36
C ALA A 63 14.43 -5.63 12.68
N ALA A 64 15.56 -6.31 12.91
CA ALA A 64 15.79 -7.65 12.38
C ALA A 64 14.78 -8.69 12.90
N ARG A 65 14.30 -8.56 14.14
CA ARG A 65 13.21 -9.41 14.67
C ARG A 65 11.89 -9.15 13.95
N LEU A 66 11.53 -7.88 13.78
CA LEU A 66 10.29 -7.48 13.12
C LEU A 66 10.26 -7.89 11.65
N HIS A 67 11.36 -7.70 10.91
CA HIS A 67 11.45 -8.18 9.52
C HIS A 67 11.32 -9.70 9.43
N ARG A 68 11.84 -10.48 10.39
CA ARG A 68 11.62 -11.93 10.41
C ARG A 68 10.14 -12.30 10.61
N ASP A 69 9.43 -11.55 11.45
CA ASP A 69 7.99 -11.75 11.64
C ASP A 69 7.20 -11.39 10.38
N ASP A 70 7.49 -10.26 9.74
CA ASP A 70 6.89 -9.86 8.46
C ASP A 70 7.19 -10.87 7.34
N HIS A 71 8.42 -11.39 7.27
CA HIS A 71 8.78 -12.42 6.30
C HIS A 71 8.02 -13.73 6.51
N ARG A 72 7.77 -14.12 7.76
CA ARG A 72 6.94 -15.29 8.08
C ARG A 72 5.52 -15.11 7.57
N ILE A 73 4.92 -13.95 7.83
CA ILE A 73 3.57 -13.62 7.34
C ILE A 73 3.55 -13.63 5.80
N ARG A 74 4.57 -13.04 5.17
CA ARG A 74 4.69 -13.04 3.70
C ARG A 74 4.79 -14.44 3.12
N GLN A 75 5.46 -15.37 3.80
CA GLN A 75 5.57 -16.76 3.38
C GLN A 75 4.24 -17.49 3.56
N GLU A 76 3.59 -17.33 4.71
CA GLU A 76 2.27 -17.92 4.98
C GLU A 76 1.22 -17.48 3.95
N GLU A 77 1.23 -16.20 3.56
CA GLU A 77 0.40 -15.69 2.47
C GLU A 77 0.62 -16.43 1.15
N ARG A 78 1.88 -16.77 0.81
CA ARG A 78 2.21 -17.51 -0.42
C ARG A 78 1.74 -18.95 -0.34
N ASP A 79 1.91 -19.55 0.83
CA ASP A 79 1.55 -20.94 1.07
C ASP A 79 0.02 -21.11 1.00
N MET A 80 -0.74 -20.18 1.60
CA MET A 80 -2.20 -20.10 1.45
C MET A 80 -2.59 -19.88 -0.02
N ALA A 81 -1.95 -18.91 -0.69
CA ALA A 81 -2.24 -18.62 -2.09
C ALA A 81 -1.95 -19.80 -3.03
N ALA A 82 -0.91 -20.59 -2.75
CA ALA A 82 -0.55 -21.77 -3.52
C ALA A 82 -1.64 -22.87 -3.44
N GLN A 83 -2.44 -22.88 -2.37
CA GLN A 83 -3.53 -23.84 -2.17
C GLN A 83 -4.82 -23.43 -2.90
N ASP A 84 -5.01 -22.16 -3.23
CA ASP A 84 -6.21 -21.63 -3.91
C ASP A 84 -5.88 -20.82 -5.17
N ARG A 85 -5.23 -21.46 -6.16
CA ARG A 85 -5.01 -20.89 -7.50
C ARG A 85 -4.41 -19.47 -7.50
N SER A 86 -3.49 -19.20 -6.57
CA SER A 86 -2.86 -17.89 -6.34
C SER A 86 -3.74 -16.84 -5.64
N HIS A 87 -4.93 -17.19 -5.15
CA HIS A 87 -5.81 -16.34 -4.35
C HIS A 87 -5.77 -16.74 -2.87
N ILE A 88 -6.17 -15.80 -2.01
CA ILE A 88 -6.48 -16.11 -0.62
C ILE A 88 -7.97 -15.88 -0.37
N THR A 89 -8.54 -16.69 0.51
CA THR A 89 -9.90 -16.56 1.02
C THR A 89 -10.03 -15.35 1.94
N GLN A 90 -11.27 -14.98 2.27
CA GLN A 90 -11.52 -13.90 3.22
C GLN A 90 -11.03 -14.24 4.63
N SER A 91 -11.18 -15.50 5.06
CA SER A 91 -10.72 -15.98 6.38
C SER A 91 -9.19 -15.95 6.50
N GLU A 92 -8.48 -16.41 5.46
CA GLU A 92 -7.02 -16.36 5.42
C GLU A 92 -6.50 -14.92 5.46
N LYS A 93 -7.10 -14.02 4.67
CA LYS A 93 -6.82 -12.58 4.76
C LYS A 93 -7.00 -12.06 6.18
N HIS A 94 -8.08 -12.45 6.86
CA HIS A 94 -8.33 -12.00 8.24
C HIS A 94 -7.27 -12.54 9.22
N ALA A 95 -6.88 -13.80 9.09
CA ALA A 95 -5.81 -14.38 9.90
C ALA A 95 -4.48 -13.63 9.70
N LEU A 96 -4.07 -13.40 8.44
CA LEU A 96 -2.86 -12.65 8.09
C LEU A 96 -2.91 -11.22 8.65
N ASN A 97 -4.03 -10.51 8.47
CA ASN A 97 -4.20 -9.15 8.98
C ASN A 97 -4.06 -9.07 10.51
N GLN A 98 -4.53 -10.10 11.25
CA GLN A 98 -4.36 -10.15 12.71
C GLN A 98 -2.90 -10.36 13.11
N GLN A 99 -2.16 -11.19 12.37
CA GLN A 99 -0.72 -11.34 12.60
C GLN A 99 0.03 -10.04 12.33
N GLU A 100 -0.27 -9.37 11.22
CA GLU A 100 0.32 -8.05 10.89
C GLU A 100 -0.06 -6.99 11.93
N ASN A 101 -1.28 -7.03 12.49
CA ASN A 101 -1.62 -6.14 13.60
C ASN A 101 -0.71 -6.42 14.80
N SER A 102 -0.47 -7.68 15.16
CA SER A 102 0.43 -8.03 16.27
C SER A 102 1.86 -7.52 16.04
N VAL A 103 2.38 -7.62 14.81
CA VAL A 103 3.70 -7.07 14.46
C VAL A 103 3.67 -5.54 14.50
N SER A 104 2.66 -4.91 13.91
CA SER A 104 2.50 -3.45 13.83
C SER A 104 2.48 -2.78 15.20
N HIS A 105 1.88 -3.41 16.21
CA HIS A 105 1.87 -2.91 17.60
C HIS A 105 3.25 -2.91 18.26
N LYS A 106 4.21 -3.71 17.77
CA LYS A 106 5.59 -3.77 18.28
C LYS A 106 6.50 -2.72 17.64
N ILE A 107 6.06 -2.10 16.53
CA ILE A 107 6.77 -1.02 15.85
C ILE A 107 6.40 0.28 16.58
N GLY A 108 7.39 1.00 17.11
CA GLY A 108 7.22 2.24 17.86
C GLY A 108 6.95 2.07 19.37
N GLN A 109 7.28 0.90 19.93
CA GLN A 109 7.32 0.67 21.38
C GLN A 109 8.65 1.08 22.00
#